data_AF-A0A293L9B9-F1
#
_entry.id   AF-A0A293L9B9-F1
#
_cell.length_a   1.000
_cell.length_b   1.000
_cell.length_c   1.000
_cell.angle_alpha   90.00
_cell.angle_beta   90.00
_cell.angle_gamma   90.00
#
_symmetry.space_group_name_H-M   'P 1'
#
loop_
_entity.id
_entity.type
_entity.pdbx_description
1 polymer ?
#
loop_
_entity_poly.entity_id
_entity_poly.type
_entity_poly.pdbx_seq_one_letter_code
_entity_poly.pdbx_strand_id
1 'polypeptide(L)'
;MAVLHKVLLTWFLFTVFFILLALRLDEKTEWNWFLVFVPMWLFDVKLMLYIVVQLLAVCRRRHDTQPTVRRKVWFLFCLLLKTAFQLGVCIRLQFTAKIPWVFVALPLWIVLLGVSVNILMHLIAQS
;
A
#
# COMPACT_ATOMS: atom_id res chain seq x y z
N MET A 1 14.77 20.23 8.84
CA MET A 1 15.18 20.01 7.44
C MET A 1 14.81 18.63 6.87
N ALA A 2 14.98 17.51 7.58
CA ALA A 2 14.73 16.17 7.02
C ALA A 2 13.25 15.81 6.72
N VAL A 3 12.28 16.44 7.41
CA VAL A 3 10.85 16.19 7.18
C VAL A 3 10.39 16.79 5.85
N LEU A 4 10.85 18.01 5.55
CA LEU A 4 10.51 18.75 4.33
C LEU A 4 10.98 17.97 3.08
N HIS A 5 12.19 17.40 3.14
CA HIS A 5 12.73 16.57 2.07
C HIS A 5 11.89 15.30 1.83
N LYS A 6 11.40 14.65 2.91
CA LYS A 6 10.55 13.45 2.80
C LYS A 6 9.19 13.76 2.17
N VAL A 7 8.60 14.91 2.52
CA VAL A 7 7.33 15.36 1.96
C VAL A 7 7.50 15.69 0.48
N LEU A 8 8.49 16.51 0.14
CA LEU A 8 8.80 16.88 -1.25
C LEU A 8 9.06 15.65 -2.12
N LEU A 9 9.84 14.68 -1.63
CA LEU A 9 10.10 13.44 -2.35
C LEU A 9 8.81 12.65 -2.62
N THR A 10 7.93 12.56 -1.63
CA THR A 10 6.66 11.84 -1.76
C THR A 10 5.75 12.53 -2.78
N TRP A 11 5.60 13.85 -2.69
CA TRP A 11 4.84 14.64 -3.66
C TRP A 11 5.40 14.50 -5.08
N PHE A 12 6.72 14.59 -5.24
CA PHE A 12 7.38 14.39 -6.53
C PHE A 12 7.11 13.01 -7.13
N LEU A 13 7.25 11.94 -6.32
CA LEU A 13 6.93 10.56 -6.75
C LEU A 13 5.47 10.42 -7.20
N PHE A 14 4.53 11.04 -6.50
CA PHE A 14 3.10 11.04 -6.88
C PHE A 14 2.87 11.77 -8.20
N THR A 15 3.50 12.94 -8.39
CA THR A 15 3.40 13.69 -9.65
C THR A 15 3.95 12.88 -10.82
N VAL A 16 5.11 12.25 -10.66
CA VAL A 16 5.70 11.38 -11.69
C VAL A 16 4.78 10.20 -12.02
N PHE A 17 4.20 9.55 -11.01
CA PHE A 17 3.21 8.48 -11.23
C PHE A 17 2.03 8.96 -12.07
N PHE A 18 1.47 10.13 -11.74
CA PHE A 18 0.32 10.68 -12.45
C PHE A 18 0.64 11.02 -13.91
N ILE A 19 1.83 11.58 -14.16
CA ILE A 19 2.32 11.89 -15.51
C ILE A 19 2.51 10.60 -16.33
N LEU A 20 3.17 9.58 -15.77
CA LEU A 20 3.36 8.28 -16.43
C LEU A 20 2.03 7.58 -16.72
N LEU A 21 1.08 7.68 -15.79
CA LEU A 21 -0.26 7.13 -15.95
C LEU A 21 -1.02 7.82 -17.08
N ALA A 22 -0.97 9.15 -17.15
CA ALA A 22 -1.59 9.94 -18.22
C ALA A 22 -0.95 9.64 -19.59
N LEU A 23 0.39 9.59 -19.67
CA LEU A 23 1.12 9.24 -20.89
C LEU A 23 0.76 7.85 -21.43
N ARG A 24 0.58 6.87 -20.52
CA ARG A 24 0.17 5.52 -20.91
C ARG A 24 -1.30 5.46 -21.33
N LEU A 25 -2.16 6.27 -20.71
CA LEU A 25 -3.57 6.41 -21.12
C LEU A 25 -3.72 7.03 -22.51
N ASP A 26 -2.79 7.88 -22.91
CA ASP A 26 -2.74 8.52 -24.23
C ASP A 26 -2.29 7.56 -25.34
N GLU A 27 -2.09 6.27 -25.03
CA GLU A 27 -1.60 5.21 -25.96
C GLU A 27 -0.26 5.53 -26.67
N LYS A 28 0.43 6.60 -26.24
CA LYS A 28 1.67 7.09 -26.87
C LYS A 28 2.87 6.14 -26.69
N THR A 29 2.80 5.20 -25.74
CA THR A 29 3.96 4.41 -25.30
C THR A 29 3.56 2.98 -24.98
N GLU A 30 4.19 1.97 -25.61
CA GLU A 30 3.95 0.50 -25.50
C GLU A 30 4.41 -0.15 -24.17
N TRP A 31 4.80 0.63 -23.15
CA TRP A 31 5.44 0.10 -21.95
C TRP A 31 4.51 -0.74 -21.07
N ASN A 32 5.08 -1.73 -20.37
CA ASN A 32 4.33 -2.54 -19.41
C ASN A 32 3.71 -1.66 -18.32
N TRP A 33 2.43 -1.90 -18.01
CA TRP A 33 1.72 -1.23 -16.92
C TRP A 33 2.44 -1.36 -15.57
N PHE A 34 3.17 -2.45 -15.36
CA PHE A 34 4.03 -2.62 -14.18
C PHE A 34 5.05 -1.48 -14.01
N LEU A 35 5.60 -0.95 -15.11
CA LEU A 35 6.59 0.13 -15.10
C LEU A 35 5.98 1.47 -14.68
N VAL A 36 4.73 1.73 -15.09
CA VAL A 36 3.99 2.95 -14.72
C VAL A 36 3.79 3.03 -13.21
N PHE A 37 3.58 1.88 -12.56
CA PHE A 37 3.39 1.81 -11.11
C PHE A 37 4.71 1.81 -10.30
N VAL A 38 5.89 1.89 -10.92
CA VAL A 38 7.19 1.90 -10.22
C VAL A 38 7.28 2.89 -9.06
N PRO A 39 6.81 4.16 -9.19
CA PRO A 39 6.84 5.10 -8.07
C PRO A 39 6.02 4.62 -6.86
N MET A 40 4.90 3.93 -7.10
CA MET A 40 4.08 3.34 -6.05
C MET A 40 4.78 2.14 -5.40
N TRP A 41 5.37 1.24 -6.21
CA TRP A 41 6.17 0.11 -5.71
C TRP A 41 7.28 0.56 -4.76
N LEU A 42 7.99 1.63 -5.11
CA LEU A 42 9.01 2.25 -4.26
C LEU A 42 8.45 2.68 -2.90
N PHE A 43 7.26 3.27 -2.89
CA PHE A 43 6.60 3.69 -1.66
C PHE A 43 6.15 2.50 -0.80
N ASP A 44 5.56 1.47 -1.42
CA ASP A 44 5.11 0.27 -0.72
C ASP A 44 6.31 -0.50 -0.11
N VAL A 45 7.44 -0.62 -0.84
CA VAL A 45 8.69 -1.21 -0.31
C VAL A 45 9.26 -0.40 0.84
N LYS A 46 9.31 0.93 0.73
CA LYS A 46 9.77 1.80 1.82
C LYS A 46 8.92 1.62 3.07
N LEU A 47 7.60 1.54 2.91
CA LEU A 47 6.67 1.35 4.02
C LEU A 47 6.85 -0.04 4.65
N MET A 48 7.00 -1.08 3.83
CA MET A 48 7.28 -2.44 4.29
C MET A 48 8.58 -2.49 5.10
N LEU A 49 9.66 -1.90 4.58
CA LEU A 49 10.95 -1.83 5.26
C LEU A 49 10.84 -1.09 6.60
N TYR A 50 10.12 0.03 6.65
CA TYR A 50 9.91 0.78 7.88
C TYR A 50 9.21 -0.05 8.96
N ILE A 51 8.17 -0.80 8.60
CA ILE A 51 7.44 -1.66 9.53
C ILE A 51 8.34 -2.83 9.98
N VAL A 52 9.07 -3.46 9.05
CA VAL A 52 9.99 -4.56 9.36
C VAL A 52 11.09 -4.11 10.32
N VAL A 53 11.73 -2.96 10.08
CA VAL A 53 12.75 -2.41 11.00
C VAL A 53 12.17 -2.16 12.38
N GLN A 54 10.96 -1.62 12.46
CA GLN A 54 10.26 -1.43 13.73
C GLN A 54 9.86 -2.73 14.42
N LEU A 55 9.57 -3.79 13.68
CA LEU A 55 9.31 -5.12 14.23
C LEU A 55 10.60 -5.72 14.78
N LEU A 56 11.68 -5.69 14.00
CA LEU A 56 13.00 -6.16 14.43
C LEU A 56 13.51 -5.42 15.66
N ALA A 57 13.31 -4.10 15.73
CA ALA A 57 13.67 -3.28 16.89
C ALA A 57 12.87 -3.66 18.14
N VAL A 58 11.58 -3.97 17.99
CA VAL A 58 10.74 -4.46 19.10
C VAL A 58 11.10 -5.89 19.49
N CYS A 59 11.33 -6.80 18.54
CA CYS A 59 11.77 -8.17 18.83
C CYS A 59 13.11 -8.19 19.58
N ARG A 60 14.03 -7.27 19.25
CA ARG A 60 15.30 -7.09 19.98
C ARG A 60 15.09 -6.58 21.41
N ARG A 61 14.10 -5.72 21.65
CA ARG A 61 13.72 -5.28 23.00
C ARG A 61 12.67 -6.26 23.55
N ARG A 62 13.14 -7.39 24.08
CA ARG A 62 12.38 -8.52 24.66
C ARG A 62 11.55 -8.14 25.91
N HIS A 63 10.81 -7.04 25.86
CA HIS A 63 9.93 -6.59 26.94
C HIS A 63 8.50 -6.51 26.40
N ASP A 64 7.69 -7.42 26.91
CA ASP A 64 6.27 -7.63 26.77
C ASP A 64 5.45 -6.46 26.17
N THR A 65 5.15 -6.52 24.87
CA THR A 65 4.17 -5.59 24.26
C THR A 65 3.39 -6.27 23.13
N GLN A 66 2.73 -7.40 23.45
CA GLN A 66 1.80 -8.11 22.56
C GLN A 66 0.84 -7.21 21.74
N PRO A 67 0.19 -6.16 22.29
CA PRO A 67 -0.75 -5.35 21.50
C PRO A 67 -0.09 -4.56 20.36
N THR A 68 1.18 -4.18 20.50
CA THR A 68 1.90 -3.42 19.46
C THR A 68 2.34 -4.30 18.29
N VAL A 69 2.66 -5.57 18.55
CA VAL A 69 3.05 -6.54 17.51
C VAL A 69 1.85 -6.89 16.65
N ARG A 70 0.69 -7.19 17.27
CA ARG A 70 -0.55 -7.47 16.53
C ARG A 70 -0.93 -6.32 15.58
N ARG A 71 -0.83 -5.07 16.04
CA ARG A 71 -1.13 -3.89 15.20
C ARG A 71 -0.16 -3.76 14.03
N LYS A 72 1.15 -4.00 14.23
CA LYS A 72 2.16 -3.97 13.17
C LYS A 72 1.98 -5.10 12.14
N VAL A 73 1.66 -6.32 12.58
CA VAL A 73 1.33 -7.45 11.70
C VAL A 73 0.08 -7.13 10.88
N TRP A 74 -0.92 -6.53 11.51
CA TRP A 74 -2.14 -6.09 10.83
C TRP A 74 -1.85 -5.03 9.76
N PHE A 75 -0.96 -4.07 10.03
CA PHE A 75 -0.49 -3.12 9.02
C PHE A 75 0.26 -3.77 7.86
N LEU A 76 1.11 -4.78 8.12
CA LEU A 76 1.77 -5.55 7.06
C LEU A 76 0.77 -6.29 6.19
N PHE A 77 -0.24 -6.92 6.82
CA PHE A 77 -1.31 -7.60 6.10
C PHE A 77 -2.09 -6.64 5.21
N CYS A 78 -2.48 -5.47 5.73
CA CYS A 78 -3.11 -4.41 4.92
C CYS A 78 -2.22 -3.94 3.76
N LEU A 79 -0.90 -3.83 3.98
CA LEU A 79 0.04 -3.45 2.92
C LEU A 79 0.13 -4.53 1.82
N LEU A 80 0.18 -5.81 2.19
CA LEU A 80 0.16 -6.93 1.25
C LEU A 80 -1.14 -6.97 0.43
N LEU A 81 -2.29 -6.72 1.05
CA LEU A 81 -3.56 -6.66 0.33
C LEU A 81 -3.60 -5.47 -0.63
N LYS A 82 -3.05 -4.32 -0.24
CA LYS A 82 -2.93 -3.13 -1.10
C LYS A 82 -2.05 -3.41 -2.32
N THR A 83 -0.90 -4.05 -2.14
CA THR A 83 -0.03 -4.40 -3.28
C THR A 83 -0.67 -5.47 -4.18
N ALA A 84 -1.42 -6.42 -3.62
CA ALA A 84 -2.21 -7.37 -4.41
C ALA A 84 -3.30 -6.68 -5.26
N PHE A 85 -3.96 -5.64 -4.71
CA PHE A 85 -4.88 -4.80 -5.47
C PHE A 85 -4.18 -4.09 -6.64
N GLN A 86 -3.03 -3.45 -6.38
CA GLN A 86 -2.25 -2.77 -7.42
C GLN A 86 -1.80 -3.75 -8.53
N LEU A 87 -1.35 -4.95 -8.17
CA LEU A 87 -1.02 -6.01 -9.12
C LEU A 87 -2.23 -6.45 -9.94
N GLY A 88 -3.38 -6.65 -9.30
CA GLY A 88 -4.62 -7.02 -9.97
C GLY A 88 -5.05 -5.98 -11.01
N VAL A 89 -4.92 -4.69 -10.67
CA VAL A 89 -5.15 -3.57 -11.59
C VAL A 89 -4.14 -3.60 -12.75
N CYS A 90 -2.84 -3.79 -12.48
CA CYS A 90 -1.81 -3.87 -13.52
C CYS A 90 -2.08 -5.00 -14.52
N ILE A 91 -2.36 -6.21 -14.03
CA ILE A 91 -2.63 -7.39 -14.88
C ILE A 91 -3.86 -7.15 -15.75
N ARG A 92 -4.88 -6.51 -15.19
CA ARG A 92 -6.13 -6.21 -15.89
C ARG A 92 -5.97 -5.18 -16.98
N LEU A 93 -5.21 -4.11 -16.72
CA LEU A 93 -4.90 -3.12 -17.73
C LEU A 93 -3.95 -3.64 -18.82
N GLN A 94 -3.07 -4.60 -18.49
CA GLN A 94 -2.13 -5.15 -19.46
C GLN A 94 -2.74 -6.19 -20.40
N PHE A 95 -3.55 -7.11 -19.88
CA PHE A 95 -4.02 -8.27 -20.64
C PHE A 95 -5.49 -8.16 -21.12
N THR A 96 -6.18 -7.04 -20.86
CA THR A 96 -7.63 -6.90 -21.13
C THR A 96 -8.41 -8.13 -20.65
N ALA A 97 -7.94 -8.76 -19.57
CA ALA A 97 -8.52 -10.00 -19.08
C ALA A 97 -9.94 -9.70 -18.62
N LYS A 98 -10.97 -10.41 -19.12
CA LYS A 98 -12.41 -10.22 -18.79
C LYS A 98 -12.78 -10.56 -17.33
N ILE A 99 -11.91 -10.31 -16.37
CA ILE A 99 -12.23 -10.46 -14.95
C ILE A 99 -13.33 -9.43 -14.63
N PRO A 100 -14.18 -9.60 -13.61
CA PRO A 100 -15.05 -8.52 -13.16
C PRO A 100 -14.27 -7.53 -12.27
N TRP A 101 -14.60 -6.23 -12.32
CA TRP A 101 -14.00 -5.19 -11.46
C TRP A 101 -14.17 -5.50 -9.97
N VAL A 102 -15.25 -6.21 -9.63
CA VAL A 102 -15.55 -6.69 -8.28
C VAL A 102 -14.42 -7.57 -7.72
N PHE A 103 -13.83 -8.44 -8.54
CA PHE A 103 -12.76 -9.35 -8.08
C PHE A 103 -11.45 -8.60 -7.84
N VAL A 104 -11.18 -7.59 -8.66
CA VAL A 104 -10.01 -6.71 -8.49
C VAL A 104 -10.17 -5.87 -7.23
N ALA A 105 -11.37 -5.35 -6.96
CA ALA A 105 -11.65 -4.52 -5.79
C ALA A 105 -11.69 -5.32 -4.47
N LEU A 106 -11.92 -6.62 -4.51
CA LEU A 106 -12.08 -7.51 -3.35
C LEU A 106 -11.05 -7.31 -2.22
N PRO A 107 -9.72 -7.29 -2.47
CA PRO A 107 -8.73 -7.00 -1.42
C PRO A 107 -8.92 -5.61 -0.76
N LEU A 108 -9.41 -4.61 -1.51
CA LEU A 108 -9.67 -3.28 -0.98
C LEU A 108 -10.89 -3.28 -0.04
N TRP A 109 -11.95 -4.01 -0.38
CA TRP A 109 -13.13 -4.18 0.50
C TRP A 109 -12.75 -4.85 1.82
N ILE A 110 -11.89 -5.88 1.78
CA ILE A 110 -11.41 -6.58 2.99
C ILE A 110 -10.63 -5.61 3.90
N VAL A 111 -9.74 -4.80 3.32
CA VAL A 111 -8.98 -3.80 4.09
C VAL A 111 -9.91 -2.77 4.71
N LEU A 112 -10.87 -2.23 3.95
CA LEU A 112 -11.79 -1.19 4.42
C LEU A 112 -12.64 -1.69 5.60
N LEU A 113 -13.20 -2.89 5.47
CA LEU A 113 -13.95 -3.53 6.56
C LEU A 113 -13.06 -3.79 7.77
N GLY A 114 -11.85 -4.32 7.57
CA GLY A 114 -10.90 -4.54 8.67
C GLY A 114 -10.55 -3.26 9.43
N VAL A 115 -10.30 -2.15 8.72
CA VAL A 115 -10.01 -0.84 9.35
C VAL A 115 -11.21 -0.36 10.15
N SER A 116 -12.41 -0.44 9.58
CA SER A 116 -13.64 0.01 10.24
C SER A 116 -13.91 -0.72 11.55
N VAL A 117 -13.77 -2.05 11.57
CA VAL A 117 -13.93 -2.88 12.78
C VAL A 117 -12.88 -2.53 13.83
N ASN A 118 -11.63 -2.33 13.42
CA ASN A 118 -10.55 -1.98 14.34
C ASN A 118 -10.76 -0.61 15.00
N ILE A 119 -11.28 0.37 14.24
CA ILE A 119 -11.63 1.70 14.78
C ILE A 119 -12.82 1.59 15.73
N LEU A 120 -13.87 0.86 15.35
CA LEU A 120 -15.07 0.69 16.18
C LEU A 120 -14.75 0.03 17.52
N MET A 121 -13.93 -1.03 17.52
CA MET A 121 -13.43 -1.69 18.73
C MET A 121 -12.65 -0.73 19.64
N HIS A 122 -11.80 0.12 19.05
CA HIS A 122 -11.06 1.13 19.81
C HIS A 122 -11.97 2.20 20.41
N LEU A 123 -13.02 2.60 19.70
CA LEU A 123 -13.99 3.59 20.16
C LEU A 123 -14.81 3.05 21.34
N ILE A 124 -15.28 1.80 21.24
CA ILE A 124 -16.07 1.12 22.29
C ILE A 124 -15.22 0.85 23.54
N ALA A 125 -13.94 0.52 23.39
CA ALA A 125 -13.05 0.30 24.53
C ALA A 125 -12.71 1.59 25.31
N GLN A 126 -13.03 2.76 24.75
CA GLN A 126 -12.72 4.07 25.34
C GLN A 126 -13.96 4.76 25.96
N SER A 127 -15.16 4.22 25.74
CA SER A 127 -16.43 4.64 26.34
C SER A 127 -16.76 3.82 27.57
#